data_AF-A0A0C2G701-F1
#
_entry.id   AF-A0A0C2G701-F1
#
_cell.length_a   1.000
_cell.length_b   1.000
_cell.length_c   1.000
_cell.angle_alpha   90.00
_cell.angle_beta   90.00
_cell.angle_gamma   90.00
#
_symmetry.space_group_name_H-M   'P 1'
#
loop_
_entity.id
_entity.type
_entity.pdbx_description
1 polymer ?
#
loop_
_entity_poly.entity_id
_entity_poly.type
_entity_poly.pdbx_seq_one_letter_code
_entity_poly.pdbx_strand_id
1 'polypeptide(L)'
;MNFEGKRVHEKMSVDLELMELVQGETFFNTVKEGTHLHLTTAIDLTASNGNPNQPGSLHFIHPHTQSPYVNVMLRLTPLFLSYMANTRIGMRTI
;
A
#
# COMPACT_ATOMS: atom_id res chain seq x y z
N MET A 1 16.12 26.56 50.98
CA MET A 1 16.88 27.12 49.83
C MET A 1 15.89 27.23 48.68
N ASN A 2 15.54 28.47 48.30
CA ASN A 2 14.61 28.71 47.20
C ASN A 2 15.41 28.77 45.90
N PHE A 3 15.17 27.82 45.00
CA PHE A 3 15.71 27.86 43.64
C PHE A 3 14.81 28.75 42.77
N GLU A 4 15.05 30.06 42.80
CA GLU A 4 14.46 30.96 41.80
C GLU A 4 15.23 30.82 40.49
N GLY A 5 14.80 29.87 39.66
CA GLY A 5 15.24 29.78 38.27
C GLY A 5 14.73 30.97 37.47
N LYS A 6 15.57 31.99 37.28
CA LYS A 6 15.32 33.10 36.35
C LYS A 6 15.19 32.56 34.93
N ARG A 7 13.98 32.49 34.38
CA ARG A 7 13.77 32.33 32.94
C ARG A 7 14.14 33.64 32.25
N VAL A 8 15.32 33.69 31.67
CA VAL A 8 15.72 34.79 30.78
C VAL A 8 14.95 34.61 29.47
N HIS A 9 13.88 35.39 29.28
CA HIS A 9 13.23 35.50 27.98
C HIS A 9 14.14 36.36 27.09
N GLU A 10 15.06 35.71 26.38
CA GLU A 10 15.73 36.35 25.25
C GLU A 10 14.70 36.78 24.20
N LYS A 11 14.97 37.95 23.61
CA LYS A 11 14.18 38.72 22.65
C LYS A 11 13.94 37.99 21.32
N MET A 12 13.22 36.88 21.34
CA MET A 12 12.79 36.21 20.12
C MET A 12 11.27 36.00 20.20
N SER A 13 10.53 36.86 19.48
CA SER A 13 9.10 36.69 19.24
C SER A 13 8.94 35.98 17.90
N VAL A 14 8.10 34.95 17.87
CA VAL A 14 7.65 34.33 16.61
C VAL A 14 6.19 34.71 16.47
N ASP A 15 5.91 35.53 15.47
CA ASP A 15 4.56 35.96 15.15
C ASP A 15 4.04 35.12 13.98
N LEU A 16 2.88 34.52 14.16
CA LEU A 16 2.19 33.80 13.09
C LEU A 16 1.59 34.81 12.11
N GLU A 17 2.22 34.99 10.96
CA GLU A 17 1.74 35.94 9.95
C GLU A 17 0.45 35.46 9.27
N LEU A 18 0.32 34.15 9.04
CA LEU A 18 -0.84 33.56 8.38
C LEU A 18 -1.00 32.08 8.78
N MET A 19 -2.24 31.68 9.03
CA MET A 19 -2.63 30.29 9.13
C MET A 19 -3.90 30.08 8.33
N GLU A 20 -3.81 29.27 7.29
CA GLU A 20 -4.95 28.87 6.47
C GLU A 20 -5.15 27.37 6.61
N LEU A 21 -6.37 26.97 6.98
CA LEU A 21 -6.79 25.58 6.93
C LEU A 21 -7.41 25.32 5.56
N VAL A 22 -6.69 24.60 4.72
CA VAL A 22 -7.16 24.22 3.39
C VAL A 22 -7.62 22.76 3.40
N GLN A 23 -8.82 22.50 2.88
CA GLN A 23 -9.31 21.14 2.67
C GLN A 23 -8.99 20.72 1.23
N GLY A 24 -7.95 19.91 1.07
CA GLY A 24 -7.58 19.33 -0.21
C GLY A 24 -8.47 18.15 -0.61
N GLU A 25 -8.33 17.72 -1.87
CA GLU A 25 -8.93 16.49 -2.33
C GLU A 25 -8.35 15.29 -1.57
N THR A 26 -9.19 14.32 -1.23
CA THR A 26 -8.78 13.10 -0.53
C THR A 26 -9.00 11.92 -1.45
N PHE A 27 -8.18 10.88 -1.28
CA PHE A 27 -8.34 9.61 -2.00
C PHE A 27 -9.80 9.11 -1.98
N PHE A 28 -10.47 9.19 -0.83
CA PHE A 28 -11.85 8.73 -0.71
C PHE A 28 -12.86 9.61 -1.43
N ASN A 29 -12.62 10.91 -1.56
CA ASN A 29 -13.47 11.79 -2.36
C ASN A 29 -13.33 11.45 -3.84
N THR A 30 -12.10 11.29 -4.33
CA THR A 30 -11.80 10.90 -5.71
C THR A 30 -12.47 9.58 -6.10
N VAL A 31 -12.43 8.57 -5.21
CA VAL A 31 -13.12 7.28 -5.43
C VAL A 31 -14.65 7.45 -5.44
N LYS A 32 -15.21 8.22 -4.50
CA LYS A 32 -16.67 8.49 -4.44
C LYS A 32 -17.18 9.23 -5.67
N GLU A 33 -16.34 10.08 -6.26
CA GLU A 33 -16.67 10.89 -7.44
C GLU A 33 -16.56 10.10 -8.77
N GLY A 34 -16.29 8.80 -8.71
CA GLY A 34 -16.34 7.89 -9.87
C GLY A 34 -14.99 7.43 -10.38
N THR A 35 -13.91 7.68 -9.65
CA THR A 35 -12.60 7.10 -9.98
C THR A 35 -12.53 5.67 -9.50
N HIS A 36 -12.10 4.77 -10.39
CA HIS A 36 -11.95 3.34 -10.10
C HIS A 36 -10.48 2.91 -10.13
N LEU A 37 -10.14 1.89 -9.35
CA LEU A 37 -8.85 1.23 -9.41
C LEU A 37 -8.86 0.13 -10.47
N HIS A 38 -7.75 -0.03 -11.20
CA HIS A 38 -7.53 -1.17 -12.09
C HIS A 38 -6.38 -2.01 -11.57
N LEU A 39 -6.70 -3.22 -11.09
CA LEU A 39 -5.70 -4.13 -10.56
C LEU A 39 -4.97 -4.85 -11.70
N THR A 40 -3.64 -4.82 -11.66
CA THR A 40 -2.78 -5.59 -12.55
C THR A 40 -1.76 -6.37 -11.73
N THR A 41 -1.45 -7.59 -12.18
CA THR A 41 -0.46 -8.46 -11.55
C THR A 41 0.59 -8.89 -12.56
N ALA A 42 1.80 -9.13 -12.06
CA ALA A 42 2.91 -9.58 -12.85
C ALA A 42 3.60 -10.75 -12.12
N ILE A 43 3.62 -11.92 -12.75
CA ILE A 43 4.17 -13.15 -12.16
C ILE A 43 5.56 -13.40 -12.74
N ASP A 44 6.56 -13.41 -11.87
CA ASP A 44 7.94 -13.74 -12.21
C ASP A 44 8.06 -15.25 -12.52
N LEU A 45 8.37 -15.58 -13.78
CA LEU A 45 8.60 -16.95 -14.27
C LEU A 45 10.08 -17.22 -14.56
N THR A 46 11.00 -16.47 -13.95
CA THR A 46 12.43 -16.67 -14.08
C THR A 46 12.89 -17.98 -13.41
N ALA A 47 14.00 -18.54 -13.91
CA ALA A 47 14.53 -19.82 -13.46
C ALA A 47 14.95 -19.85 -11.97
N SER A 48 15.22 -18.70 -11.34
CA SER A 48 15.55 -18.61 -9.91
C SER A 48 14.42 -19.07 -8.99
N ASN A 49 13.19 -19.14 -9.49
CA ASN A 49 12.04 -19.68 -8.74
C ASN A 49 12.07 -21.21 -8.59
N GLY A 50 13.04 -21.89 -9.22
CA GLY A 50 13.16 -23.34 -9.21
C GLY A 50 12.20 -24.04 -10.18
N ASN A 51 12.44 -25.33 -10.42
CA ASN A 51 11.60 -26.14 -11.29
C ASN A 51 10.21 -26.35 -10.65
N PRO A 52 9.09 -25.99 -11.31
CA PRO A 52 7.73 -26.12 -10.74
C PRO A 52 7.32 -27.54 -10.34
N ASN A 53 8.04 -28.57 -10.79
CA ASN A 53 7.80 -29.97 -10.39
C ASN A 53 8.52 -30.35 -9.09
N GLN A 54 9.33 -29.45 -8.52
CA GLN A 54 10.09 -29.67 -7.30
C GLN A 54 9.42 -28.95 -6.12
N PRO A 55 9.26 -29.60 -4.95
CA PRO A 55 8.60 -29.00 -3.79
C PRO A 55 9.20 -27.68 -3.29
N GLY A 56 10.49 -27.42 -3.59
CA GLY A 56 11.17 -26.18 -3.23
C GLY A 56 10.89 -24.99 -4.15
N SER A 57 10.17 -25.17 -5.26
CA SER A 57 9.87 -24.07 -6.18
C SER A 57 8.80 -23.14 -5.64
N LEU A 58 8.94 -21.84 -5.90
CA LEU A 58 7.89 -20.86 -5.61
C LEU A 58 6.64 -21.05 -6.48
N HIS A 59 6.76 -21.79 -7.59
CA HIS A 59 5.65 -22.16 -8.48
C HIS A 59 5.10 -23.56 -8.20
N PHE A 60 5.60 -24.27 -7.19
CA PHE A 60 5.15 -25.63 -6.90
C PHE A 60 3.66 -25.66 -6.52
N ILE A 61 2.89 -26.52 -7.19
CA ILE A 61 1.46 -26.71 -6.94
C ILE A 61 1.29 -27.94 -6.03
N HIS A 62 1.10 -27.69 -4.73
CA HIS A 62 0.86 -28.75 -3.75
C HIS A 62 -0.65 -29.01 -3.58
N PRO A 63 -1.12 -30.26 -3.44
CA PRO A 63 -2.54 -30.59 -3.30
C PRO A 63 -3.22 -30.01 -2.06
N HIS A 64 -2.46 -29.68 -1.02
CA HIS A 64 -2.97 -29.18 0.25
C HIS A 64 -2.44 -27.80 0.65
N THR A 65 -1.54 -27.22 -0.15
CA THR A 65 -0.84 -25.98 0.22
C THR A 65 -0.72 -25.08 -1.00
N GLN A 66 -1.10 -23.83 -0.83
CA GLN A 66 -0.99 -22.85 -1.91
C GLN A 66 0.47 -22.43 -2.10
N SER A 67 0.87 -22.21 -3.35
CA SER A 67 2.15 -21.57 -3.63
C SER A 67 2.16 -20.12 -3.11
N PRO A 68 3.35 -19.54 -2.83
CA PRO A 68 3.45 -18.14 -2.41
C PRO A 68 2.74 -17.17 -3.36
N TYR A 69 2.83 -17.37 -4.68
CA TYR A 69 2.13 -16.54 -5.67
C TYR A 69 0.61 -16.64 -5.55
N VAL A 70 0.06 -17.85 -5.44
CA VAL A 70 -1.39 -18.06 -5.26
C VAL A 70 -1.86 -17.45 -3.94
N ASN A 71 -1.08 -17.59 -2.88
CA ASN A 71 -1.45 -17.06 -1.57
C ASN A 71 -1.59 -15.53 -1.57
N VAL A 72 -0.64 -14.82 -2.20
CA VAL A 72 -0.69 -13.36 -2.32
C VAL A 72 -1.89 -12.93 -3.16
N MET A 73 -2.14 -13.59 -4.29
CA MET A 73 -3.29 -13.27 -5.14
C MET A 73 -4.62 -13.42 -4.40
N LEU A 74 -4.80 -14.50 -3.63
CA LEU A 74 -6.02 -14.73 -2.85
C LEU A 74 -6.20 -13.76 -1.69
N ARG A 75 -5.10 -13.31 -1.05
CA ARG A 75 -5.18 -12.37 0.08
C ARG A 75 -5.39 -10.93 -0.36
N LEU A 76 -4.75 -10.48 -1.44
CA LEU A 76 -4.76 -9.08 -1.84
C LEU A 76 -5.96 -8.72 -2.72
N THR A 77 -6.33 -9.58 -3.67
CA THR A 77 -7.40 -9.27 -4.64
C THR A 77 -8.71 -8.81 -4.00
N PRO A 78 -9.22 -9.44 -2.92
CA PRO A 78 -10.48 -9.03 -2.30
C PRO A 78 -10.46 -7.60 -1.74
N LEU A 79 -9.29 -7.09 -1.33
CA LEU A 79 -9.15 -5.74 -0.77
C LEU A 79 -9.42 -4.64 -1.81
N PHE A 80 -9.19 -4.94 -3.08
CA PHE A 80 -9.34 -3.99 -4.18
C PHE A 80 -10.69 -4.12 -4.90
N LEU A 81 -11.39 -5.25 -4.71
CA LEU A 81 -12.57 -5.60 -5.51
C LEU A 81 -13.69 -4.55 -5.44
N SER A 82 -13.91 -3.95 -4.27
CA SER A 82 -14.93 -2.90 -4.06
C SER A 82 -14.59 -1.58 -4.74
N TYR A 83 -13.32 -1.38 -5.13
CA TYR A 83 -12.83 -0.14 -5.75
C TYR A 83 -12.69 -0.26 -7.28
N MET A 84 -12.90 -1.45 -7.83
CA MET A 84 -12.71 -1.72 -9.26
C MET A 84 -14.00 -1.48 -10.05
N ALA A 85 -13.87 -0.92 -11.26
CA ALA A 85 -15.01 -0.69 -12.17
C ALA A 85 -15.65 -1.99 -12.66
N ASN A 86 -14.86 -3.07 -12.72
CA ASN A 86 -15.28 -4.41 -13.10
C ASN A 86 -14.31 -5.43 -12.47
N THR A 87 -14.66 -6.71 -12.53
CA THR A 87 -13.88 -7.78 -11.88
C THR A 87 -12.68 -8.28 -12.71
N ARG A 88 -12.29 -7.57 -13.78
CA ARG A 88 -11.16 -7.98 -14.63
C ARG A 88 -9.83 -7.49 -14.04
N ILE A 89 -8.86 -8.38 -14.02
CA ILE A 89 -7.50 -8.14 -13.53
C ILE A 89 -6.55 -8.30 -14.72
N GLY A 90 -5.71 -7.29 -14.97
CA GLY A 90 -4.65 -7.43 -15.96
C GLY A 90 -3.56 -8.37 -15.44
N MET A 91 -3.05 -9.26 -16.29
CA MET A 91 -2.00 -10.20 -15.92
C MET A 91 -0.88 -10.18 -16.96
N ARG A 92 0.36 -10.14 -16.50
CA ARG A 92 1.55 -10.36 -17.33
C ARG A 92 2.55 -11.29 -16.64
N THR A 93 3.48 -11.82 -17.41
CA THR A 93 4.65 -12.52 -16.89
C THR A 93 5.85 -11.57 -16.85
N ILE A 94 6.78 -11.80 -15.92
CA ILE A 94 8.10 -11.14 -15.84
C ILE A 94 9.17 -12.22 -15.99
#